data_AF-A0A349JNL8-F1
#
_entry.id   AF-A0A349JNL8-F1
#
_cell.length_a   1.000
_cell.length_b   1.000
_cell.length_c   1.000
_cell.angle_alpha   90.00
_cell.angle_beta   90.00
_cell.angle_gamma   90.00
#
_symmetry.space_group_name_H-M   'P 1'
#
loop_
_entity.id
_entity.type
_entity.pdbx_description
1 polymer ?
#
loop_
_entity_poly.entity_id
_entity_poly.type
_entity_poly.pdbx_seq_one_letter_code
_entity_poly.pdbx_strand_id
1 'polypeptide(L)'
;MCLLVLSLAAFSFFLQTASSIKNIASEISIAALRSFKKILLQYQKVAEFSSIALIEVDSELGAGTGGQSMGTAALREAAIQKQSALMHAENGVLSLDSLKVQTENCADALGHKHKHAKYIDALYKVLNGTSELVAQTLQAGLFPVVLGGDRSTAAGTIAGIKKAFPDRRLGVVWMDAHADIHSPYTTPSGNMHGMPLAIATTTDNFAKKINDLD
;
A
#
# COMPACT_ATOMS: atom_id res chain seq x y z
N MET A 1 4.84 4.36 8.62
CA MET A 1 6.04 4.10 7.79
C MET A 1 6.11 5.26 6.79
N CYS A 2 7.09 6.16 6.90
CA CYS A 2 7.14 7.39 6.09
C CYS A 2 8.27 7.23 5.06
N LEU A 3 7.92 7.25 3.77
CA LEU A 3 8.86 7.22 2.66
C LEU A 3 9.38 8.65 2.44
N LEU A 4 10.70 8.84 2.49
CA LEU A 4 11.34 10.00 1.91
C LEU A 4 12.47 9.47 1.02
N VAL A 5 12.36 9.75 -0.27
CA VAL A 5 13.39 9.46 -1.28
C VAL A 5 14.62 10.30 -0.94
N LEU A 6 15.74 9.66 -0.60
CA LEU A 6 17.04 10.30 -0.64
C LEU A 6 18.01 9.40 -1.41
N SER A 7 18.27 9.87 -2.63
CA SER A 7 19.21 9.35 -3.62
C SER A 7 20.63 9.16 -3.05
N LEU A 8 21.38 8.22 -3.64
CA LEU A 8 22.82 8.02 -3.51
C LEU A 8 23.68 9.31 -3.55
N ALA A 9 23.12 10.42 -4.00
CA ALA A 9 23.72 11.76 -3.91
C ALA A 9 24.16 12.13 -2.48
N ALA A 10 23.47 11.69 -1.42
CA ALA A 10 23.85 12.03 -0.05
C ALA A 10 25.14 11.35 0.41
N PHE A 11 25.41 10.13 -0.06
CA PHE A 11 26.64 9.39 0.26
C PHE A 11 27.83 9.91 -0.56
N SER A 12 27.60 10.23 -1.85
CA SER A 12 28.62 10.87 -2.69
C SER A 12 28.96 12.28 -2.20
N PHE A 13 27.97 13.07 -1.73
CA PHE A 13 28.20 14.38 -1.11
C PHE A 13 28.99 14.26 0.19
N PHE A 14 28.68 13.28 1.05
CA PHE A 14 29.44 12.99 2.27
C PHE A 14 30.89 12.60 1.95
N LEU A 15 31.11 11.76 0.93
CA LEU A 15 32.45 11.35 0.49
C LEU A 15 33.21 12.45 -0.27
N GLN A 16 32.54 13.31 -1.04
CA GLN A 16 33.16 14.47 -1.70
C GLN A 16 33.52 15.57 -0.71
N THR A 17 32.73 15.77 0.35
CA THR A 17 33.16 16.61 1.47
C THR A 17 34.33 15.99 2.22
N ALA A 18 34.46 14.66 2.26
CA ALA A 18 35.58 13.98 2.92
C ALA A 18 36.87 13.93 2.07
N SER A 19 36.77 13.85 0.74
CA SER A 19 37.94 13.69 -0.15
C SER A 19 38.64 14.99 -0.54
N SER A 20 37.96 16.14 -0.39
CA SER A 20 38.57 17.47 -0.63
C SER A 20 39.27 18.05 0.62
N ILE A 21 39.34 17.29 1.71
CA ILE A 21 39.86 17.77 3.00
C ILE A 21 41.10 16.94 3.38
N LYS A 22 42.26 17.31 2.84
CA LYS A 22 43.57 16.79 3.29
C LYS A 22 44.03 17.35 4.64
N ASN A 23 43.21 18.15 5.34
CA ASN A 23 43.58 18.76 6.61
C ASN A 23 42.34 19.23 7.41
N ILE A 24 41.49 18.33 7.91
CA ILE A 24 40.73 18.64 9.11
C ILE A 24 40.50 17.33 9.87
N ALA A 25 41.10 17.22 11.06
CA ALA A 25 40.47 16.49 12.16
C ALA A 25 39.21 17.28 12.53
N SER A 26 38.16 17.22 11.69
CA SER A 26 36.91 17.90 11.94
C SER A 26 36.08 16.95 12.78
N GLU A 27 35.79 17.38 14.01
CA GLU A 27 34.86 16.69 14.89
C GLU A 27 33.58 16.34 14.12
N ILE A 28 33.38 15.04 13.86
CA ILE A 28 32.12 14.55 13.32
C ILE A 28 31.07 14.93 14.35
N SER A 29 30.18 15.86 13.98
CA SER A 29 29.19 16.36 14.93
C SER A 29 28.27 15.21 15.37
N ILE A 30 27.83 15.25 16.64
CA ILE A 30 26.86 14.30 17.17
C ILE A 30 25.57 14.28 16.32
N ALA A 31 25.21 15.40 15.70
CA ALA A 31 24.09 15.50 14.78
C ALA A 31 24.31 14.67 13.50
N ALA A 32 25.51 14.70 12.91
CA ALA A 32 25.86 13.89 11.75
C ALA A 32 25.81 12.38 12.07
N LEU A 33 26.33 11.97 13.24
CA LEU A 33 26.27 10.57 13.69
C LEU A 33 24.83 10.10 13.94
N ARG A 34 23.96 10.96 14.51
CA ARG A 34 22.53 10.66 14.69
C ARG A 34 21.80 10.51 13.37
N SER A 35 22.06 11.39 12.41
CA SER A 35 21.51 11.30 11.04
C SER A 35 21.98 10.03 10.34
N PHE A 36 23.28 9.72 10.42
CA PHE A 36 23.84 8.50 9.85
C PHE A 36 23.26 7.23 10.48
N LYS A 37 23.14 7.17 11.81
CA LYS A 37 22.48 6.04 12.51
C LYS A 37 21.03 5.87 12.06
N LYS A 38 20.29 6.97 11.87
CA LYS A 38 18.90 6.95 11.39
C LYS A 38 18.81 6.39 9.97
N ILE A 39 19.71 6.83 9.09
CA ILE A 39 19.84 6.32 7.71
C ILE A 39 20.19 4.83 7.72
N LEU A 40 21.18 4.42 8.51
CA LEU A 40 21.62 3.03 8.60
C LEU A 40 20.49 2.11 9.09
N LEU A 41 19.74 2.52 10.11
CA LEU A 41 18.56 1.79 10.59
C LEU A 41 17.44 1.70 9.54
N GLN A 42 17.33 2.71 8.69
CA GLN A 42 16.36 2.69 7.58
C GLN A 42 16.80 1.71 6.50
N TYR A 43 18.08 1.71 6.10
CA TYR A 43 18.64 0.73 5.18
C TYR A 43 18.54 -0.69 5.73
N GLN A 44 18.83 -0.90 7.00
CA GLN A 44 18.78 -2.23 7.62
C GLN A 44 17.35 -2.80 7.60
N LYS A 45 16.34 -1.96 7.83
CA LYS A 45 14.92 -2.35 7.71
C LYS A 45 14.47 -2.59 6.27
N VAL A 46 15.01 -1.87 5.30
CA VAL A 46 14.73 -2.11 3.88
C VAL A 46 15.44 -3.39 3.42
N ALA A 47 16.63 -3.67 3.95
CA ALA A 47 17.39 -4.89 3.71
C ALA A 47 16.82 -6.12 4.44
N GLU A 48 15.90 -5.96 5.40
CA GLU A 48 15.17 -7.10 6.00
C GLU A 48 14.27 -7.81 4.97
N PHE A 49 13.82 -7.11 3.94
CA PHE A 49 13.05 -7.71 2.86
C PHE A 49 13.98 -8.16 1.74
N SER A 50 14.03 -9.47 1.52
CA SER A 50 14.87 -10.12 0.51
C SER A 50 14.31 -10.01 -0.91
N SER A 51 13.01 -9.73 -1.05
CA SER A 51 12.30 -9.63 -2.33
C SER A 51 10.95 -8.93 -2.22
N ILE A 52 10.42 -8.50 -3.37
CA ILE A 52 9.09 -7.88 -3.51
C ILE A 52 8.12 -8.94 -4.02
N ALA A 53 6.91 -9.00 -3.47
CA ALA A 53 5.82 -9.80 -4.03
C ALA A 53 4.75 -8.87 -4.61
N LEU A 54 4.28 -9.19 -5.82
CA LEU A 54 3.20 -8.45 -6.45
C LEU A 54 1.86 -9.11 -6.08
N ILE A 55 0.93 -8.34 -5.54
CA ILE A 55 -0.42 -8.81 -5.23
C ILE A 55 -1.42 -8.08 -6.13
N GLU A 56 -2.07 -8.81 -7.02
CA GLU A 56 -3.09 -8.28 -7.94
C GLU A 56 -4.50 -8.43 -7.32
N VAL A 57 -5.22 -7.31 -7.19
CA VAL A 57 -6.59 -7.25 -6.69
C VAL A 57 -7.46 -6.54 -7.73
N ASP A 58 -7.92 -7.29 -8.72
CA ASP A 58 -8.64 -6.77 -9.89
C ASP A 58 -10.13 -6.46 -9.58
N SER A 59 -10.44 -6.05 -8.35
CA SER A 59 -11.82 -5.71 -7.98
C SER A 59 -12.11 -4.23 -8.23
N GLU A 60 -13.32 -3.99 -8.75
CA GLU A 60 -13.84 -2.64 -9.06
C GLU A 60 -15.21 -2.38 -8.43
N LEU A 61 -15.71 -3.33 -7.62
CA LEU A 61 -17.01 -3.25 -6.96
C LEU A 61 -17.15 -2.02 -6.06
N GLY A 62 -16.05 -1.55 -5.46
CA GLY A 62 -16.07 -0.44 -4.53
C GLY A 62 -16.37 0.90 -5.19
N ALA A 63 -16.05 1.06 -6.47
CA ALA A 63 -16.10 2.36 -7.14
C ALA A 63 -17.44 2.68 -7.83
N GLY A 64 -18.26 1.65 -8.12
CA GLY A 64 -19.55 1.82 -8.79
C GLY A 64 -19.46 2.12 -10.30
N THR A 65 -18.27 2.00 -10.90
CA THR A 65 -18.04 2.08 -12.36
C THR A 65 -16.99 1.07 -12.78
N GLY A 66 -17.20 0.39 -13.90
CA GLY A 66 -16.27 -0.61 -14.42
C GLY A 66 -15.02 -0.03 -15.09
N GLY A 67 -14.01 -0.89 -15.29
CA GLY A 67 -12.79 -0.63 -16.04
C GLY A 67 -11.52 -0.45 -15.21
N GLN A 68 -11.67 -0.26 -13.89
CA GLN A 68 -10.55 -0.15 -12.95
C GLN A 68 -9.77 -1.46 -12.81
N SER A 69 -10.47 -2.60 -12.92
CA SER A 69 -9.87 -3.93 -12.89
C SER A 69 -8.81 -4.16 -13.99
N MET A 70 -8.88 -3.45 -15.12
CA MET A 70 -7.90 -3.59 -16.21
C MET A 70 -6.55 -2.94 -15.90
N GLY A 71 -6.52 -1.99 -14.94
CA GLY A 71 -5.32 -1.22 -14.62
C GLY A 71 -4.20 -2.06 -13.99
N THR A 72 -4.55 -3.09 -13.23
CA THR A 72 -3.58 -3.97 -12.54
C THR A 72 -2.74 -4.75 -13.55
N ALA A 73 -3.39 -5.41 -14.51
CA ALA A 73 -2.72 -6.16 -15.57
C ALA A 73 -1.85 -5.24 -16.44
N ALA A 74 -2.36 -4.07 -16.82
CA ALA A 74 -1.61 -3.09 -17.61
C ALA A 74 -0.35 -2.59 -16.87
N LEU A 75 -0.47 -2.29 -15.57
CA LEU A 75 0.67 -1.89 -14.75
C LEU A 75 1.68 -3.02 -14.57
N ARG A 76 1.22 -4.25 -14.36
CA ARG A 76 2.10 -5.42 -14.28
C ARG A 76 2.88 -5.61 -15.58
N GLU A 77 2.22 -5.55 -16.73
CA GLU A 77 2.87 -5.68 -18.04
C GLU A 77 3.88 -4.56 -18.29
N ALA A 78 3.52 -3.32 -18.00
CA ALA A 78 4.43 -2.18 -18.12
C ALA A 78 5.63 -2.30 -17.16
N ALA A 79 5.41 -2.80 -15.93
CA ALA A 79 6.47 -3.05 -14.96
C ALA A 79 7.41 -4.16 -15.42
N ILE A 80 6.87 -5.28 -15.94
CA ILE A 80 7.67 -6.38 -16.51
C ILE A 80 8.51 -5.90 -17.68
N GLN A 81 7.93 -5.13 -18.62
CA GLN A 81 8.67 -4.60 -19.78
C GLN A 81 9.81 -3.67 -19.36
N LYS A 82 9.57 -2.80 -18.36
CA LYS A 82 10.63 -1.95 -17.80
C LYS A 82 11.67 -2.74 -17.02
N GLN A 83 11.23 -3.74 -16.25
CA GLN A 83 12.13 -4.59 -15.48
C GLN A 83 13.02 -5.40 -16.42
N SER A 84 12.49 -6.01 -17.49
CA SER A 84 13.31 -6.70 -18.50
C SER A 84 14.33 -5.77 -19.15
N ALA A 85 14.02 -4.47 -19.31
CA ALA A 85 15.00 -3.48 -19.76
C ALA A 85 16.06 -3.14 -18.68
N LEU A 86 15.71 -3.28 -17.39
CA LEU A 86 16.57 -3.03 -16.23
C LEU A 86 17.33 -4.28 -15.73
N MET A 87 17.02 -5.49 -16.18
CA MET A 87 17.72 -6.74 -15.82
C MET A 87 19.19 -6.78 -16.30
N HIS A 88 19.68 -5.72 -16.95
CA HIS A 88 21.10 -5.41 -17.10
C HIS A 88 21.74 -4.77 -15.85
N ALA A 89 20.99 -4.53 -14.78
CA ALA A 89 21.46 -3.92 -13.53
C ALA A 89 21.36 -4.92 -12.36
N GLU A 90 22.43 -5.01 -11.56
CA GLU A 90 22.67 -6.00 -10.49
C GLU A 90 21.65 -5.96 -9.31
N ASN A 91 20.70 -5.03 -9.30
CA ASN A 91 19.73 -4.82 -8.21
C ASN A 91 18.27 -5.13 -8.62
N GLY A 92 18.07 -6.00 -9.61
CA GLY A 92 16.75 -6.34 -10.14
C GLY A 92 15.83 -7.03 -9.12
N VAL A 93 14.52 -6.79 -9.24
CA VAL A 93 13.47 -7.42 -8.42
C VAL A 93 13.61 -8.94 -8.46
N LEU A 94 14.00 -9.51 -7.32
CA LEU A 94 14.11 -10.94 -7.09
C LEU A 94 12.70 -11.54 -6.98
N SER A 95 12.27 -12.22 -8.05
CA SER A 95 10.97 -12.87 -8.24
C SER A 95 9.77 -11.93 -8.43
N LEU A 96 9.14 -12.04 -9.61
CA LEU A 96 7.82 -11.47 -9.90
C LEU A 96 6.76 -12.56 -9.70
N ASP A 97 6.71 -13.13 -8.50
CA ASP A 97 5.59 -14.01 -8.15
C ASP A 97 4.36 -13.12 -7.98
N SER A 98 3.50 -13.12 -9.00
CA SER A 98 2.22 -12.44 -8.93
C SER A 98 1.21 -13.34 -8.24
N LEU A 99 0.70 -12.85 -7.10
CA LEU A 99 -0.35 -13.49 -6.34
C LEU A 99 -1.66 -12.77 -6.64
N LYS A 100 -2.68 -13.50 -7.09
CA LYS A 100 -3.96 -12.91 -7.48
C LYS A 100 -5.02 -13.19 -6.44
N VAL A 101 -5.71 -12.14 -5.98
CA VAL A 101 -6.88 -12.27 -5.11
C VAL A 101 -8.10 -12.63 -5.95
N GLN A 102 -8.88 -13.60 -5.49
CA GLN A 102 -10.16 -13.92 -6.10
C GLN A 102 -11.13 -12.74 -5.95
N THR A 103 -11.69 -12.29 -7.07
CA THR A 103 -12.65 -11.18 -7.09
C THR A 103 -14.08 -11.70 -7.13
N GLU A 104 -15.02 -10.80 -6.84
CA GLU A 104 -16.46 -11.05 -6.87
C GLU A 104 -17.15 -10.10 -7.85
N ASN A 105 -16.46 -9.65 -8.90
CA ASN A 105 -16.96 -8.63 -9.83
C ASN A 105 -18.29 -9.04 -10.52
N CYS A 106 -18.62 -10.33 -10.56
CA CYS A 106 -19.92 -10.82 -11.02
C CYS A 106 -21.11 -10.30 -10.18
N ALA A 107 -20.87 -9.83 -8.95
CA ALA A 107 -21.90 -9.23 -8.10
C ALA A 107 -22.52 -7.97 -8.73
N ASP A 108 -21.81 -7.27 -9.62
CA ASP A 108 -22.36 -6.12 -10.33
C ASP A 108 -23.61 -6.49 -11.16
N ALA A 109 -23.62 -7.68 -11.78
CA ALA A 109 -24.76 -8.18 -12.54
C ALA A 109 -25.94 -8.62 -11.66
N LEU A 110 -25.69 -8.95 -10.38
CA LEU A 110 -26.71 -9.39 -9.42
C LEU A 110 -27.38 -8.22 -8.70
N GLY A 111 -26.79 -7.02 -8.79
CA GLY A 111 -27.21 -5.84 -8.05
C GLY A 111 -26.77 -5.86 -6.58
N HIS A 112 -27.12 -4.80 -5.86
CA HIS A 112 -26.77 -4.64 -4.44
C HIS A 112 -28.02 -4.48 -3.58
N LYS A 113 -28.00 -5.14 -2.41
CA LYS A 113 -29.06 -5.04 -1.40
C LYS A 113 -29.01 -3.72 -0.63
N HIS A 114 -27.79 -3.31 -0.25
CA HIS A 114 -27.57 -2.17 0.63
C HIS A 114 -27.27 -0.90 -0.16
N LYS A 115 -28.16 0.10 -0.06
CA LYS A 115 -28.05 1.37 -0.79
C LYS A 115 -26.81 2.17 -0.39
N HIS A 116 -26.50 2.17 0.91
CA HIS A 116 -25.42 2.96 1.50
C HIS A 116 -24.12 2.17 1.70
N ALA A 117 -24.07 0.92 1.24
CA ALA A 117 -22.90 0.06 1.28
C ALA A 117 -22.94 -0.93 0.11
N LYS A 118 -22.82 -0.43 -1.11
CA LYS A 118 -23.02 -1.23 -2.33
C LYS A 118 -22.02 -2.39 -2.37
N TYR A 119 -22.54 -3.57 -2.68
CA TYR A 119 -21.79 -4.82 -2.80
C TYR A 119 -20.98 -5.22 -1.55
N ILE A 120 -21.35 -4.75 -0.35
CA ILE A 120 -20.58 -4.98 0.88
C ILE A 120 -20.27 -6.46 1.15
N ASP A 121 -21.21 -7.38 0.90
CA ASP A 121 -21.00 -8.82 1.12
C ASP A 121 -19.93 -9.41 0.18
N ALA A 122 -19.98 -9.03 -1.10
CA ALA A 122 -19.02 -9.46 -2.11
C ALA A 122 -17.65 -8.82 -1.84
N LEU A 123 -17.65 -7.52 -1.54
CA LEU A 123 -16.43 -6.77 -1.27
C LEU A 123 -15.74 -7.25 0.01
N TYR A 124 -16.49 -7.65 1.04
CA TYR A 124 -15.93 -8.24 2.25
C TYR A 124 -15.06 -9.47 1.94
N LYS A 125 -15.50 -10.36 1.05
CA LYS A 125 -14.71 -11.53 0.64
C LYS A 125 -13.41 -11.13 -0.04
N VAL A 126 -13.47 -10.15 -0.95
CA VAL A 126 -12.27 -9.61 -1.62
C VAL A 126 -11.31 -9.02 -0.60
N LEU A 127 -11.79 -8.15 0.30
CA LEU A 127 -10.95 -7.51 1.32
C LEU A 127 -10.36 -8.53 2.31
N ASN A 128 -11.10 -9.58 2.67
CA ASN A 128 -10.60 -10.66 3.50
C ASN A 128 -9.49 -11.45 2.78
N GLY A 129 -9.69 -11.81 1.51
CA GLY A 129 -8.67 -12.47 0.69
C GLY A 129 -7.41 -11.62 0.53
N THR A 130 -7.56 -10.31 0.28
CA THR A 130 -6.43 -9.36 0.25
C THR A 130 -5.70 -9.31 1.58
N SER A 131 -6.44 -9.23 2.70
CA SER A 131 -5.86 -9.21 4.05
C SER A 131 -5.06 -10.47 4.36
N GLU A 132 -5.59 -11.65 4.02
CA GLU A 132 -4.91 -12.92 4.19
C GLU A 132 -3.63 -13.01 3.38
N LEU A 133 -3.69 -12.65 2.10
CA LEU A 133 -2.56 -12.74 1.19
C LEU A 133 -1.45 -11.77 1.60
N VAL A 134 -1.79 -10.51 1.91
CA VAL A 134 -0.83 -9.52 2.43
C VAL A 134 -0.18 -10.00 3.73
N ALA A 135 -0.95 -10.59 4.64
CA ALA A 135 -0.41 -11.11 5.89
C ALA A 135 0.58 -12.26 5.65
N GLN A 136 0.22 -13.21 4.78
CA GLN A 136 1.09 -14.33 4.40
C GLN A 136 2.39 -13.84 3.74
N THR A 137 2.30 -12.89 2.80
CA THR A 137 3.46 -12.30 2.14
C THR A 137 4.43 -11.66 3.15
N LEU A 138 3.92 -10.87 4.09
CA LEU A 138 4.76 -10.24 5.12
C LEU A 138 5.38 -11.28 6.07
N GLN A 139 4.63 -12.32 6.44
CA GLN A 139 5.12 -13.41 7.28
C GLN A 139 6.20 -14.26 6.56
N ALA A 140 6.15 -14.33 5.24
CA ALA A 140 7.18 -14.96 4.41
C ALA A 140 8.44 -14.09 4.24
N GLY A 141 8.51 -12.90 4.86
CA GLY A 141 9.66 -11.99 4.74
C GLY A 141 9.70 -11.22 3.41
N LEU A 142 8.59 -11.19 2.68
CA LEU A 142 8.47 -10.49 1.40
C LEU A 142 7.80 -9.12 1.60
N PHE A 143 8.18 -8.14 0.76
CA PHE A 143 7.54 -6.84 0.75
C PHE A 143 6.36 -6.83 -0.24
N PRO A 144 5.09 -6.69 0.22
CA PRO A 144 3.93 -6.69 -0.68
C PRO A 144 3.80 -5.35 -1.42
N VAL A 145 3.70 -5.41 -2.75
CA VAL A 145 3.20 -4.33 -3.59
C VAL A 145 1.82 -4.74 -4.08
N VAL A 146 0.78 -4.07 -3.58
CA VAL A 146 -0.61 -4.38 -3.92
C VAL A 146 -1.08 -3.48 -5.07
N LEU A 147 -1.42 -4.08 -6.20
CA LEU A 147 -2.08 -3.41 -7.32
C LEU A 147 -3.58 -3.63 -7.19
N GLY A 148 -4.31 -2.60 -6.76
CA GLY A 148 -5.78 -2.64 -6.66
C GLY A 148 -6.44 -2.05 -7.90
N GLY A 149 -7.62 -2.58 -8.25
CA GLY A 149 -8.51 -1.94 -9.22
C GLY A 149 -9.08 -0.65 -8.65
N ASP A 150 -9.87 -0.74 -7.58
CA ASP A 150 -10.33 0.42 -6.82
C ASP A 150 -9.70 0.53 -5.42
N ARG A 151 -9.79 1.73 -4.84
CA ARG A 151 -9.14 2.07 -3.56
C ARG A 151 -9.77 1.43 -2.31
N SER A 152 -10.94 0.80 -2.41
CA SER A 152 -11.48 -0.01 -1.30
C SER A 152 -10.53 -1.13 -0.88
N THR A 153 -9.75 -1.67 -1.83
CA THR A 153 -8.67 -2.65 -1.62
C THR A 153 -7.76 -2.28 -0.45
N ALA A 154 -7.51 -0.99 -0.23
CA ALA A 154 -6.65 -0.52 0.82
C ALA A 154 -7.10 -0.94 2.23
N ALA A 155 -8.41 -1.11 2.46
CA ALA A 155 -8.92 -1.64 3.73
C ALA A 155 -8.38 -3.05 4.00
N GLY A 156 -8.42 -3.93 2.98
CA GLY A 156 -7.87 -5.27 3.04
C GLY A 156 -6.35 -5.26 3.25
N THR A 157 -5.64 -4.38 2.53
CA THR A 157 -4.19 -4.21 2.68
C THR A 157 -3.80 -3.78 4.10
N ILE A 158 -4.46 -2.76 4.65
CA ILE A 158 -4.19 -2.25 6.01
C ILE A 158 -4.51 -3.34 7.05
N ALA A 159 -5.63 -4.05 6.89
CA ALA A 159 -6.01 -5.15 7.75
C ALA A 159 -4.98 -6.28 7.70
N GLY A 160 -4.46 -6.64 6.52
CA GLY A 160 -3.44 -7.67 6.35
C GLY A 160 -2.11 -7.32 7.02
N ILE A 161 -1.66 -6.06 6.87
CA ILE A 161 -0.45 -5.58 7.57
C ILE A 161 -0.65 -5.64 9.08
N LYS A 162 -1.81 -5.21 9.58
CA LYS A 162 -2.12 -5.27 11.02
C LYS A 162 -2.22 -6.71 11.52
N LYS A 163 -2.76 -7.62 10.71
CA LYS A 163 -2.85 -9.07 11.00
C LYS A 163 -1.47 -9.73 11.08
N ALA A 164 -0.53 -9.36 10.20
CA ALA A 164 0.84 -9.86 10.26
C ALA A 164 1.61 -9.37 11.50
N PHE A 165 1.29 -8.17 11.99
CA PHE A 165 1.98 -7.53 13.11
C PHE A 165 1.00 -6.97 14.15
N PRO A 166 0.27 -7.83 14.89
CA PRO A 166 -0.83 -7.43 15.77
C PRO A 166 -0.39 -6.47 16.88
N ASP A 167 0.81 -6.62 17.42
CA ASP A 167 1.31 -5.79 18.53
C ASP A 167 2.02 -4.52 18.08
N ARG A 168 2.20 -4.33 16.77
CA ARG A 168 2.90 -3.15 16.23
C ARG A 168 1.92 -2.02 15.93
N ARG A 169 2.37 -0.78 16.17
CA ARG A 169 1.67 0.42 15.70
C ARG A 169 1.85 0.54 14.19
N LEU A 170 0.75 0.43 13.45
CA LEU A 170 0.72 0.70 12.03
C LEU A 170 0.51 2.20 11.79
N GLY A 171 1.29 2.78 10.89
CA GLY A 171 1.13 4.16 10.45
C GLY A 171 0.95 4.20 8.94
N VAL A 172 -0.15 4.81 8.49
CA VAL A 172 -0.57 4.92 7.09
C VAL A 172 -0.27 6.33 6.59
N VAL A 173 0.30 6.42 5.39
CA VAL A 173 0.40 7.67 4.63
C VAL A 173 -0.58 7.55 3.48
N TRP A 174 -1.63 8.38 3.49
CA TRP A 174 -2.69 8.35 2.49
C TRP A 174 -2.49 9.50 1.51
N MET A 175 -2.28 9.18 0.24
CA MET A 175 -2.10 10.16 -0.83
C MET A 175 -3.22 9.99 -1.84
N ASP A 176 -4.29 10.75 -1.67
CA ASP A 176 -5.47 10.74 -2.54
C ASP A 176 -6.08 12.15 -2.51
N ALA A 177 -6.86 12.49 -3.55
CA ALA A 177 -7.68 13.70 -3.56
C ALA A 177 -8.82 13.65 -2.52
N HIS A 178 -9.20 12.44 -2.07
CA HIS A 178 -10.27 12.21 -1.10
C HIS A 178 -9.74 11.59 0.19
N ALA A 179 -10.42 11.86 1.30
CA ALA A 179 -10.03 11.34 2.62
C ALA A 179 -10.48 9.89 2.88
N ASP A 180 -11.43 9.38 2.12
CA ASP A 180 -11.86 7.96 2.15
C ASP A 180 -12.26 7.42 3.53
N ILE A 181 -12.90 8.30 4.29
CA ILE A 181 -13.36 8.08 5.65
C ILE A 181 -14.89 8.13 5.75
N HIS A 182 -15.61 7.98 4.64
CA HIS A 182 -17.06 7.81 4.71
C HIS A 182 -17.41 6.47 5.35
N SER A 183 -18.63 6.41 5.85
CA SER A 183 -19.30 5.21 6.34
C SER A 183 -20.67 5.10 5.65
N PRO A 184 -21.40 4.00 5.83
CA PRO A 184 -22.78 3.93 5.34
C PRO A 184 -23.66 5.08 5.87
N TYR A 185 -23.40 5.57 7.09
CA TYR A 185 -24.13 6.70 7.67
C TYR A 185 -23.85 8.05 6.97
N THR A 186 -22.68 8.22 6.38
CA THR A 186 -22.19 9.52 5.91
C THR A 186 -21.93 9.61 4.40
N THR A 187 -21.94 8.48 3.70
CA THR A 187 -21.65 8.43 2.28
C THR A 187 -22.74 9.10 1.44
N PRO A 188 -22.40 9.95 0.46
CA PRO A 188 -23.39 10.47 -0.48
C PRO A 188 -23.74 9.46 -1.60
N SER A 189 -22.83 8.55 -1.96
CA SER A 189 -22.98 7.65 -3.12
C SER A 189 -23.33 6.20 -2.79
N GLY A 190 -23.00 5.72 -1.58
CA GLY A 190 -23.06 4.30 -1.22
C GLY A 190 -21.87 3.47 -1.71
N ASN A 191 -20.97 4.06 -2.49
CA ASN A 191 -19.82 3.36 -3.06
C ASN A 191 -18.74 3.15 -1.99
N MET A 192 -18.35 1.90 -1.76
CA MET A 192 -17.46 1.51 -0.66
C MET A 192 -16.01 2.00 -0.84
N HIS A 193 -15.59 2.42 -2.04
CA HIS A 193 -14.27 3.00 -2.26
C HIS A 193 -14.02 4.29 -1.48
N GLY A 194 -15.08 4.97 -0.99
CA GLY A 194 -14.96 6.15 -0.13
C GLY A 194 -14.83 5.81 1.36
N MET A 195 -14.76 4.53 1.73
CA MET A 195 -14.79 4.06 3.11
C MET A 195 -13.53 3.32 3.65
N PRO A 196 -12.44 3.08 2.89
CA PRO A 196 -11.38 2.19 3.38
C PRO A 196 -10.71 2.66 4.68
N LEU A 197 -10.52 3.96 4.90
CA LEU A 197 -9.94 4.45 6.16
C LEU A 197 -10.93 4.40 7.33
N ALA A 198 -12.22 4.61 7.07
CA ALA A 198 -13.26 4.40 8.08
C ALA A 198 -13.29 2.94 8.55
N ILE A 199 -13.24 1.99 7.61
CA ILE A 199 -13.15 0.55 7.90
C ILE A 199 -11.89 0.25 8.72
N ALA A 200 -10.73 0.70 8.26
CA ALA A 200 -9.44 0.43 8.90
C ALA A 200 -9.31 1.01 10.32
N THR A 201 -10.03 2.09 10.61
CA THR A 201 -10.01 2.76 11.93
C THR A 201 -11.24 2.43 12.78
N THR A 202 -12.18 1.63 12.27
CA THR A 202 -13.46 1.33 12.91
C THR A 202 -14.22 2.62 13.26
N THR A 203 -14.18 3.60 12.36
CA THR A 203 -14.83 4.90 12.54
C THR A 203 -16.09 4.97 11.67
N ASP A 204 -17.24 5.14 12.31
CA ASP A 204 -18.53 5.25 11.61
C ASP A 204 -18.93 6.69 11.26
N ASN A 205 -18.21 7.69 11.78
CA ASN A 205 -18.52 9.12 11.63
C ASN A 205 -20.00 9.47 11.91
N PHE A 206 -20.62 8.78 12.88
CA PHE A 206 -22.06 8.90 13.16
C PHE A 206 -22.52 10.33 13.46
N ALA A 207 -21.68 11.15 14.10
CA ALA A 207 -21.98 12.56 14.37
C ALA A 207 -22.23 13.41 13.11
N LYS A 208 -21.87 12.91 11.92
CA LYS A 208 -22.07 13.55 10.61
C LYS A 208 -23.08 12.78 9.73
N LYS A 209 -23.89 11.92 10.34
CA LYS A 209 -24.87 11.08 9.64
C LYS A 209 -25.80 11.92 8.76
N ILE A 210 -25.99 11.45 7.52
CA ILE A 210 -26.95 11.98 6.54
C ILE A 210 -27.90 10.90 6.00
N ASN A 211 -27.61 9.62 6.28
CA ASN A 211 -28.38 8.47 5.80
C ASN A 211 -28.95 7.68 6.97
N ASP A 212 -30.20 7.23 6.87
CA ASP A 212 -30.72 6.14 7.68
C ASP A 212 -30.41 4.80 6.98
N LEU A 213 -29.91 3.83 7.75
CA LEU A 213 -29.54 2.52 7.21
C LEU A 213 -30.76 1.61 7.12
N ASP A 214 -30.72 0.71 6.14
CA ASP A 214 -31.74 -0.30 5.83
C ASP A 214 -31.68 -1.55 6.74
#